data_AF-A0A183A2P7-F1
#
_entry.id   AF-A0A183A2P7-F1
#
_cell.length_a   1.000
_cell.length_b   1.000
_cell.length_c   1.000
_cell.angle_alpha   90.00
_cell.angle_beta   90.00
_cell.angle_gamma   90.00
#
_symmetry.space_group_name_H-M   'P 1'
#
loop_
_entity.id
_entity.type
_entity.pdbx_description
1 polymer ?
#
loop_
_entity_poly.entity_id
_entity_poly.type
_entity_poly.pdbx_seq_one_letter_code
_entity_poly.pdbx_strand_id
1 'polypeptide(L)'
;LLLAPLSANTLAKIIAGLADNLVTSVCRAWYYPNGEKRAFFAPAMNTEMWNHPLTGEQVTRLMRIHGWVMIPPVEKMLMCGEYGMGAMAELSTIVESL
;
A
#
# COMPACT_ATOMS: atom_id res chain seq x y z
N LEU A 1 -9.71 2.03 7.90
CA LEU A 1 -8.56 1.10 7.95
C LEU A 1 -7.37 1.81 7.33
N LEU A 2 -6.19 1.72 7.94
CA LEU A 2 -4.93 2.24 7.40
C LEU A 2 -3.88 1.12 7.41
N LEU A 3 -3.19 0.91 6.28
CA LEU A 3 -1.98 0.09 6.20
C LEU A 3 -0.76 0.98 5.97
N ALA A 4 0.02 1.21 7.02
CA ALA A 4 1.24 2.03 6.97
C ALA A 4 2.30 1.44 7.91
N PRO A 5 3.35 0.76 7.41
CA PRO A 5 3.64 0.53 5.99
C PRO A 5 2.81 -0.59 5.34
N LEU A 6 2.54 -0.48 4.04
CA LEU A 6 2.14 -1.60 3.18
C LEU A 6 3.36 -2.15 2.43
N SER A 7 3.81 -3.35 2.79
CA SER A 7 4.89 -4.05 2.08
C SER A 7 4.42 -4.66 0.77
N ALA A 8 5.34 -4.85 -0.20
CA ALA A 8 5.03 -5.49 -1.48
C ALA A 8 4.42 -6.89 -1.32
N ASN A 9 4.90 -7.68 -0.35
CA ASN A 9 4.35 -9.01 -0.08
C ASN A 9 2.88 -8.94 0.39
N THR A 10 2.56 -8.01 1.28
CA THR A 10 1.18 -7.84 1.76
C THR A 10 0.27 -7.34 0.63
N LEU A 11 0.76 -6.40 -0.19
CA LEU A 11 0.07 -5.94 -1.39
C LEU A 11 -0.25 -7.11 -2.33
N ALA A 12 0.75 -7.94 -2.65
CA ALA A 12 0.57 -9.11 -3.51
C ALA A 12 -0.46 -10.10 -2.94
N LYS A 13 -0.42 -10.35 -1.62
CA LYS A 13 -1.40 -11.21 -0.94
C LYS A 13 -2.82 -10.66 -1.03
N ILE A 14 -3.01 -9.37 -0.77
CA ILE A 14 -4.32 -8.71 -0.85
C ILE A 14 -4.88 -8.84 -2.27
N ILE A 15 -4.08 -8.53 -3.30
CA ILE A 15 -4.52 -8.59 -4.70
C ILE A 15 -4.79 -10.01 -5.18
N ALA A 16 -4.02 -10.99 -4.71
CA ALA A 16 -4.29 -12.41 -4.96
C ALA A 16 -5.49 -12.94 -4.16
N GLY A 17 -6.04 -12.16 -3.24
CA GLY A 17 -7.17 -12.56 -2.41
C GLY A 17 -6.81 -13.52 -1.28
N LEU A 18 -5.53 -13.60 -0.91
CA LEU A 18 -5.05 -14.43 0.20
C LEU A 18 -5.44 -13.77 1.54
N ALA A 19 -5.97 -14.58 2.46
CA ALA A 19 -6.39 -14.18 3.80
C ALA A 19 -5.76 -15.16 4.82
N ASP A 20 -4.44 -15.21 4.84
CA ASP A 20 -3.62 -16.20 5.56
C ASP A 20 -3.11 -15.73 6.92
N ASN A 21 -3.38 -14.49 7.30
CA ASN A 21 -3.06 -13.92 8.60
C ASN A 21 -4.11 -12.88 9.00
N LEU A 22 -3.99 -12.33 10.21
CA LEU A 22 -4.95 -11.36 10.74
C LEU A 22 -5.10 -10.13 9.83
N VAL A 23 -3.99 -9.54 9.38
CA VAL A 23 -4.00 -8.32 8.55
C VAL A 23 -4.70 -8.60 7.23
N THR A 24 -4.29 -9.65 6.51
CA THR A 24 -4.87 -10.00 5.21
C THR A 24 -6.33 -10.45 5.32
N SER A 25 -6.72 -11.11 6.43
CA SER A 25 -8.12 -11.46 6.73
C SER A 25 -8.98 -10.21 6.95
N VAL A 26 -8.51 -9.24 7.74
CA VAL A 26 -9.23 -7.98 7.94
C VAL A 26 -9.36 -7.23 6.62
N CYS A 27 -8.30 -7.17 5.80
CA CYS A 27 -8.34 -6.55 4.48
C CYS A 27 -9.38 -7.20 3.58
N ARG A 28 -9.47 -8.54 3.58
CA ARG A 28 -10.45 -9.28 2.79
C ARG A 28 -11.88 -9.03 3.24
N ALA A 29 -12.10 -8.88 4.54
CA ALA A 29 -13.41 -8.56 5.12
C ALA A 29 -13.78 -7.06 5.01
N TRP A 30 -12.82 -6.18 4.69
CA TRP A 30 -13.01 -4.74 4.58
C TRP A 30 -13.62 -4.34 3.23
N TYR A 31 -14.83 -4.83 2.95
CA TYR A 31 -15.60 -4.53 1.74
C TYR A 31 -16.97 -3.96 2.10
N TYR A 32 -17.25 -2.75 1.63
CA TYR A 32 -18.50 -2.03 1.88
C TYR A 32 -19.10 -1.63 0.52
N PRO A 33 -20.15 -2.32 0.03
CA PRO A 33 -20.70 -2.10 -1.32
C PRO A 33 -21.10 -0.65 -1.61
N ASN A 34 -21.52 0.09 -0.58
CA ASN A 34 -21.99 1.46 -0.69
C ASN A 34 -20.87 2.50 -0.50
N GLY A 35 -19.61 2.07 -0.30
CA GLY A 35 -18.48 2.98 -0.15
C GLY A 35 -18.43 3.78 1.16
N GLU A 36 -19.29 3.48 2.14
CA GLU A 36 -19.40 4.19 3.43
C GLU A 36 -18.10 4.21 4.24
N LYS A 37 -17.24 3.19 4.04
CA LYS A 37 -15.94 3.10 4.71
C LYS A 37 -14.85 2.90 3.68
N ARG A 38 -13.93 3.88 3.65
CA ARG A 38 -12.73 3.86 2.83
C ARG A 38 -11.54 3.35 3.64
N ALA A 39 -10.57 2.75 2.95
CA ALA A 39 -9.29 2.42 3.54
C ALA A 39 -8.17 3.19 2.84
N PHE A 40 -7.08 3.41 3.57
CA PHE A 40 -5.90 4.10 3.12
C PHE A 40 -4.69 3.16 3.20
N PHE A 41 -3.69 3.35 2.35
CA PHE A 41 -2.45 2.60 2.43
C PHE A 41 -1.25 3.47 2.05
N ALA A 42 -0.14 3.30 2.76
CA ALA A 42 1.14 3.94 2.50
C ALA A 42 2.18 2.86 2.13
N PRO A 43 2.48 2.67 0.83
CA PRO A 43 3.47 1.68 0.39
C PRO A 43 4.85 1.94 0.99
N ALA A 44 5.55 0.87 1.33
CA ALA A 44 6.95 0.94 1.73
C ALA A 44 7.71 -0.29 1.23
N MET A 45 8.65 -0.09 0.32
CA MET A 45 9.49 -1.13 -0.27
C MET A 45 10.73 -0.51 -0.92
N ASN A 46 11.74 -1.33 -1.23
CA ASN A 46 12.91 -0.86 -1.97
C ASN A 46 12.52 -0.33 -3.37
N THR A 47 13.32 0.57 -3.93
CA THR A 47 13.14 1.17 -5.26
C THR A 47 12.87 0.17 -6.37
N GLU A 48 13.62 -0.92 -6.43
CA GLU A 48 13.43 -1.93 -7.47
C GLU A 48 12.11 -2.67 -7.31
N MET A 49 11.67 -2.89 -6.06
CA MET A 49 10.35 -3.45 -5.80
C MET A 49 9.24 -2.47 -6.19
N TRP A 50 9.43 -1.16 -5.97
CA TRP A 50 8.47 -0.14 -6.36
C TRP A 50 8.35 0.00 -7.88
N ASN A 51 9.49 0.02 -8.58
CA ASN A 51 9.58 0.11 -10.04
C ASN A 51 9.15 -1.18 -10.75
N HIS A 52 9.03 -2.29 -10.02
CA HIS A 52 8.61 -3.56 -10.59
C HIS A 52 7.21 -3.45 -11.21
N PRO A 53 6.97 -3.88 -12.46
CA PRO A 53 5.70 -3.69 -13.15
C PRO A 53 4.51 -4.34 -12.42
N LEU A 54 4.73 -5.49 -11.76
CA LEU A 54 3.70 -6.12 -10.92
C LEU A 54 3.24 -5.23 -9.77
N THR A 55 4.14 -4.45 -9.16
CA THR A 55 3.76 -3.51 -8.09
C THR A 55 2.82 -2.44 -8.63
N GLY A 56 3.15 -1.86 -9.78
CA GLY A 56 2.29 -0.88 -10.45
C GLY A 56 0.90 -1.44 -10.78
N GLU A 57 0.83 -2.67 -11.30
CA GLU A 57 -0.44 -3.35 -11.57
C GLU A 57 -1.24 -3.58 -10.28
N GLN A 58 -0.58 -4.10 -9.24
CA GLN A 58 -1.21 -4.42 -7.97
C GLN A 58 -1.75 -3.16 -7.26
N VAL A 59 -0.98 -2.07 -7.22
CA VAL A 59 -1.43 -0.78 -6.67
C VAL A 59 -2.66 -0.28 -7.42
N THR A 60 -2.61 -0.29 -8.76
CA THR A 60 -3.74 0.14 -9.60
C THR A 60 -4.98 -0.70 -9.34
N ARG A 61 -4.82 -2.03 -9.24
CA ARG A 61 -5.91 -2.94 -8.93
C ARG A 61 -6.48 -2.73 -7.54
N LEU A 62 -5.65 -2.46 -6.53
CA LEU A 62 -6.09 -2.20 -5.16
C LEU A 62 -7.00 -0.97 -5.13
N MET A 63 -6.55 0.12 -5.76
CA MET A 63 -7.30 1.37 -5.87
C MET A 63 -8.63 1.17 -6.63
N ARG A 64 -8.61 0.43 -7.75
CA ARG A 64 -9.81 0.23 -8.59
C ARG A 64 -10.85 -0.72 -7.99
N ILE A 65 -10.41 -1.87 -7.46
CA ILE A 65 -11.32 -2.92 -6.99
C ILE A 65 -11.86 -2.59 -5.60
N HIS A 66 -11.01 -2.10 -4.70
CA HIS A 66 -11.40 -1.85 -3.32
C HIS A 66 -11.74 -0.38 -3.05
N GLY A 67 -11.43 0.55 -3.97
CA GLY A 67 -11.63 1.99 -3.74
C GLY A 67 -10.71 2.55 -2.65
N TRP A 68 -9.60 1.88 -2.37
CA TRP A 68 -8.63 2.31 -1.35
C TRP A 68 -7.79 3.47 -1.86
N VAL A 69 -7.43 4.38 -0.96
CA VAL A 69 -6.65 5.58 -1.29
C VAL A 69 -5.19 5.35 -0.96
N MET A 70 -4.34 5.55 -1.96
CA MET A 70 -2.89 5.50 -1.80
C MET A 70 -2.38 6.82 -1.23
N ILE A 71 -1.56 6.72 -0.18
CA ILE A 71 -0.66 7.77 0.27
C ILE A 71 0.69 7.44 -0.39
N PRO A 72 1.17 8.23 -1.36
CA PRO A 72 2.28 7.84 -2.23
C PRO A 72 3.58 7.66 -1.42
N PRO A 73 4.46 6.72 -1.82
CA PRO A 73 5.80 6.66 -1.25
C PRO A 73 6.59 7.91 -1.62
N VAL A 74 7.65 8.17 -0.86
CA VAL A 74 8.57 9.29 -1.08
C VAL A 74 9.94 8.78 -1.51
N GLU A 75 10.72 9.69 -2.09
CA GLU A 75 12.13 9.46 -2.37
C GLU A 75 12.95 9.73 -1.11
N LYS A 76 13.83 8.80 -0.75
CA LYS A 76 14.80 8.97 0.35
C LYS A 76 16.15 8.39 -0.02
N MET A 77 17.18 8.84 0.69
CA MET A 77 18.50 8.24 0.64
C MET A 77 18.44 6.83 1.25
N LEU A 78 18.76 5.84 0.43
CA LEU A 78 18.81 4.44 0.81
C LEU A 78 20.10 4.15 1.60
N MET A 79 20.11 2.99 2.29
CA MET A 79 21.29 2.52 3.02
C MET A 79 22.51 2.28 2.10
N CYS A 80 22.30 2.08 0.79
CA CYS A 80 23.37 1.97 -0.21
C CYS A 80 23.95 3.33 -0.65
N GLY A 81 23.40 4.45 -0.18
CA GLY A 81 23.82 5.81 -0.55
C GLY A 81 23.13 6.39 -1.79
N GLU A 82 22.28 5.62 -2.46
CA GLU A 82 21.49 6.07 -3.61
C GLU A 82 20.17 6.72 -3.17
N TYR A 83 19.68 7.71 -3.93
CA TYR A 83 18.32 8.22 -3.77
C TYR A 83 17.35 7.30 -4.51
N GLY A 84 16.28 6.91 -3.82
CA GLY A 84 15.34 5.93 -4.33
C GLY A 84 13.91 6.17 -3.87
N MET A 85 12.97 6.06 -4.80
CA MET A 85 11.54 6.07 -4.51
C MET A 85 11.11 4.76 -3.84
N GLY A 86 10.15 4.81 -2.93
CA GLY A 86 9.59 3.60 -2.30
C GLY A 86 9.60 3.63 -0.79
N ALA A 87 10.23 4.63 -0.17
CA ALA A 87 10.11 4.87 1.25
C ALA A 87 8.68 5.27 1.61
N MET A 88 8.19 4.84 2.77
CA MET A 88 6.88 5.26 3.26
C MET A 88 6.83 6.79 3.42
N ALA A 89 5.69 7.38 3.12
CA ALA A 89 5.41 8.79 3.45
C ALA A 89 5.67 9.08 4.94
N GLU A 90 6.00 10.34 5.24
CA GLU A 90 6.16 10.79 6.61
C GLU A 90 4.85 10.69 7.39
N LEU A 91 4.98 10.52 8.70
CA LEU A 91 3.87 10.32 9.62
C LEU A 91 2.88 11.51 9.58
N SER A 92 3.40 12.74 9.49
CA SER A 92 2.58 13.96 9.34
C SER A 92 1.74 13.91 8.06
N THR A 93 2.36 13.60 6.93
CA THR A 93 1.67 13.47 5.63
C THR A 93 0.61 12.38 5.66
N ILE A 94 0.88 11.26 6.33
CA ILE A 94 -0.11 10.18 6.49
C ILE A 94 -1.32 10.70 7.27
N VAL A 95 -1.10 11.35 8.41
CA VAL A 95 -2.18 11.86 9.27
C VAL A 95 -3.01 12.93 8.56
N GLU A 96 -2.39 13.82 7.80
CA GLU A 96 -3.07 14.86 7.00
C GLU A 96 -3.93 14.29 5.86
N SER A 97 -3.66 13.06 5.41
CA SER A 97 -4.36 12.43 4.28
C SER A 97 -5.61 11.64 4.68
N LEU A 98 -5.83 11.39 5.98
CA LEU A 98 -6.94 10.59 6.51
C LEU A 98 -8.26 11.37 6.58
#